data_AF-W4AVI9-F1
#
_entry.id   AF-W4AVI9-F1
#
_cell.length_a   1.000
_cell.length_b   1.000
_cell.length_c   1.000
_cell.angle_alpha   90.00
_cell.angle_beta   90.00
_cell.angle_gamma   90.00
#
_symmetry.space_group_name_H-M   'P 1'
#
loop_
_entity.id
_entity.type
_entity.pdbx_description
1 polymer ?
#
loop_
_entity_poly.entity_id
_entity_poly.type
_entity_poly.pdbx_seq_one_letter_code
_entity_poly.pdbx_strand_id
1 'polypeptide(L)'
;MSAKDLSLQEQLAAYAWLQALGTNIAALGQTKKLSKRKKLQAEGQRLSVLGNAMQSIANAAQAEISAKLRGTAMNKKANDLTVAGNLLQSVGNALQVIAGGEDP
;
A
#
# COMPACT_ATOMS: atom_id res chain seq x y z
N MET A 1 -7.77 -2.63 26.91
CA MET A 1 -6.99 -2.04 25.80
C MET A 1 -6.35 -0.75 26.30
N SER A 2 -5.05 -0.52 26.05
CA SER A 2 -4.38 0.68 26.54
C SER A 2 -4.63 1.89 25.62
N ALA A 3 -4.41 3.12 26.11
CA ALA A 3 -4.50 4.33 25.29
C ALA A 3 -3.51 4.31 24.11
N LYS A 4 -2.33 3.69 24.30
CA LYS A 4 -1.34 3.49 23.24
C LYS A 4 -1.87 2.56 22.14
N ASP A 5 -2.54 1.46 22.53
CA ASP A 5 -3.11 0.52 21.56
C ASP A 5 -4.24 1.17 20.75
N LEU A 6 -5.05 2.03 21.38
CA LEU A 6 -6.10 2.80 20.71
C LEU A 6 -5.48 3.72 19.64
N SER A 7 -4.45 4.48 19.98
CA SER A 7 -3.74 5.34 19.02
C SER A 7 -3.12 4.54 17.85
N LEU A 8 -2.59 3.35 18.12
CA LEU A 8 -2.07 2.47 17.06
C LEU A 8 -3.19 1.97 16.13
N GLN A 9 -4.39 1.69 16.65
CA GLN A 9 -5.53 1.33 15.81
C GLN A 9 -6.03 2.49 14.95
N GLU A 10 -6.03 3.71 15.48
CA GLU A 10 -6.36 4.92 14.71
C GLU A 10 -5.35 5.13 13.56
N GLN A 11 -4.05 4.95 13.82
CA GLN A 11 -3.02 4.98 12.79
C GLN A 11 -3.23 3.88 11.75
N LEU A 12 -3.56 2.65 12.18
CA LEU A 12 -3.85 1.53 11.28
C LEU A 12 -5.00 1.89 10.32
N ALA A 13 -6.07 2.50 10.84
CA ALA A 13 -7.20 2.96 10.02
C ALA A 13 -6.77 4.06 9.03
N ALA A 14 -5.93 5.01 9.44
CA ALA A 14 -5.41 6.04 8.54
C ALA A 14 -4.57 5.43 7.39
N TYR A 15 -3.74 4.44 7.67
CA TYR A 15 -2.98 3.75 6.63
C TYR A 15 -3.85 2.87 5.73
N ALA A 16 -4.92 2.27 6.25
CA ALA A 16 -5.90 1.59 5.41
C ALA A 16 -6.57 2.55 4.41
N TRP A 17 -6.89 3.78 4.82
CA TRP A 17 -7.37 4.83 3.92
C TRP A 17 -6.31 5.23 2.89
N LEU A 18 -5.05 5.40 3.29
CA LEU A 18 -3.96 5.68 2.36
C LEU A 18 -3.80 4.58 1.30
N GLN A 19 -3.90 3.31 1.72
CA GLN A 19 -3.87 2.16 0.81
C GLN A 19 -5.02 2.23 -0.19
N ALA A 20 -6.25 2.46 0.27
CA ALA A 20 -7.43 2.54 -0.61
C ALA A 20 -7.31 3.66 -1.65
N LEU A 21 -6.81 4.83 -1.25
CA LEU A 21 -6.54 5.93 -2.17
C LEU A 21 -5.47 5.55 -3.20
N GLY A 22 -4.38 4.93 -2.77
CA GLY A 22 -3.33 4.42 -3.64
C GLY A 22 -3.85 3.41 -4.66
N THR A 23 -4.72 2.48 -4.24
CA THR A 23 -5.36 1.51 -5.13
C THR A 23 -6.22 2.19 -6.20
N ASN A 24 -7.03 3.18 -5.82
CA ASN A 24 -7.86 3.91 -6.77
C ASN A 24 -7.03 4.72 -7.78
N ILE A 25 -5.96 5.37 -7.32
CA ILE A 25 -5.03 6.11 -8.19
C ILE A 25 -4.35 5.14 -9.18
N ALA A 26 -3.89 3.98 -8.70
CA ALA A 26 -3.29 2.96 -9.56
C ALA A 26 -4.29 2.45 -10.61
N ALA A 27 -5.55 2.18 -10.22
CA ALA A 27 -6.60 1.74 -11.13
C ALA A 27 -6.94 2.78 -12.22
N LEU A 28 -6.98 4.08 -11.86
CA LEU A 28 -7.11 5.17 -12.83
C LEU A 28 -5.93 5.21 -13.80
N GLY A 29 -4.71 5.00 -13.28
CA GLY A 29 -3.49 4.90 -14.08
C GLY A 29 -3.55 3.78 -15.12
N GLN A 30 -3.93 2.57 -14.68
CA GLN A 30 -4.08 1.42 -15.57
C GLN A 30 -5.15 1.65 -16.64
N THR A 31 -6.29 2.25 -16.28
CA THR A 31 -7.34 2.63 -17.24
C THR A 31 -6.78 3.56 -18.34
N LYS A 32 -5.98 4.57 -17.97
CA LYS A 32 -5.38 5.51 -18.93
C LYS A 32 -4.32 4.86 -19.82
N LYS A 33 -3.58 3.86 -19.32
CA LYS A 33 -2.61 3.08 -20.12
C LYS A 33 -3.23 2.34 -21.30
N LEU A 34 -4.53 2.03 -21.24
CA LEU A 34 -5.26 1.40 -22.36
C LEU A 34 -5.63 2.38 -23.48
N SER A 35 -5.40 3.69 -23.29
CA SER A 35 -5.70 4.68 -24.32
C SER A 35 -4.79 4.55 -25.53
N LYS A 36 -5.30 4.82 -26.73
CA LYS A 36 -4.48 4.95 -27.95
C LYS A 36 -3.61 6.23 -27.98
N ARG A 37 -3.87 7.20 -27.09
CA ARG A 37 -3.13 8.46 -27.04
C ARG A 37 -1.87 8.31 -26.17
N LYS A 38 -0.67 8.45 -26.76
CA LYS A 38 0.62 8.33 -26.05
C LYS A 38 0.70 9.20 -24.78
N LYS A 39 0.17 10.44 -24.83
CA LYS A 39 0.12 11.34 -23.66
C LYS A 39 -0.66 10.75 -22.49
N LEU A 40 -1.80 10.11 -22.77
CA LEU A 40 -2.61 9.45 -21.74
C LEU A 40 -1.95 8.18 -21.21
N GLN A 41 -1.21 7.44 -22.05
CA GLN A 41 -0.44 6.29 -21.57
C GLN A 41 0.66 6.70 -20.59
N ALA A 42 1.41 7.75 -20.91
CA ALA A 42 2.46 8.28 -20.03
C ALA A 42 1.88 8.81 -18.70
N GLU A 43 0.76 9.54 -18.75
CA GLU A 43 0.03 9.95 -17.55
C GLU A 43 -0.45 8.74 -16.74
N GLY A 44 -0.97 7.70 -17.42
CA GLY A 44 -1.42 6.47 -16.79
C GLY A 44 -0.30 5.70 -16.09
N GLN A 45 0.89 5.65 -16.68
CA GLN A 45 2.08 5.07 -16.05
C GLN A 45 2.46 5.83 -14.77
N ARG A 46 2.51 7.17 -14.83
CA ARG A 46 2.81 8.02 -13.65
C ARG A 46 1.81 7.81 -12.51
N LEU A 47 0.51 7.76 -12.83
CA LEU A 47 -0.52 7.48 -11.82
C LEU A 47 -0.41 6.06 -11.27
N SER A 48 -0.10 5.07 -12.10
CA SER A 48 0.13 3.68 -11.64
C SER A 48 1.28 3.61 -10.64
N VAL A 49 2.40 4.26 -10.95
CA VAL A 49 3.57 4.34 -10.07
C VAL A 49 3.23 5.07 -8.76
N LEU A 50 2.54 6.22 -8.84
CA LEU A 50 2.12 6.96 -7.65
C LEU A 50 1.22 6.13 -6.74
N GLY A 51 0.21 5.46 -7.31
CA GLY A 51 -0.71 4.62 -6.56
C GLY A 51 -0.02 3.43 -5.90
N ASN A 52 0.94 2.80 -6.59
CA ASN A 52 1.76 1.72 -6.04
C ASN A 52 2.67 2.22 -4.91
N ALA A 53 3.28 3.39 -5.04
CA ALA A 53 4.10 3.99 -3.98
C ALA A 53 3.29 4.24 -2.70
N MET A 54 2.08 4.80 -2.84
CA MET A 54 1.16 5.01 -1.71
C MET A 54 0.78 3.70 -1.02
N GLN A 55 0.41 2.67 -1.78
CA GLN A 55 0.11 1.34 -1.23
C GLN A 55 1.33 0.70 -0.56
N SER A 56 2.53 0.90 -1.12
CA SER A 56 3.79 0.39 -0.53
C SER A 56 4.02 0.95 0.87
N ILE A 57 3.89 2.26 1.03
CA ILE A 57 4.04 2.96 2.31
C ILE A 57 2.98 2.49 3.31
N ALA A 58 1.71 2.44 2.87
CA ALA A 58 0.60 2.01 3.71
C ALA A 58 0.78 0.56 4.19
N ASN A 59 1.20 -0.36 3.32
CA ASN A 59 1.40 -1.76 3.68
C ASN A 59 2.57 -1.93 4.67
N ALA A 60 3.68 -1.21 4.47
CA ALA A 60 4.81 -1.25 5.40
C ALA A 60 4.40 -0.75 6.80
N ALA A 61 3.69 0.39 6.87
CA ALA A 61 3.22 0.95 8.12
C ALA A 61 2.20 0.04 8.83
N GLN A 62 1.25 -0.53 8.09
CA GLN A 62 0.28 -1.48 8.65
C GLN A 62 0.96 -2.75 9.17
N ALA A 63 2.01 -3.24 8.51
CA ALA A 63 2.80 -4.37 8.99
C ALA A 63 3.51 -4.05 10.33
N GLU A 64 4.16 -2.89 10.42
CA GLU A 64 4.83 -2.44 11.65
C GLU A 64 3.83 -2.28 12.81
N ILE A 65 2.68 -1.64 12.57
CA ILE A 65 1.64 -1.43 13.58
C ILE A 65 1.03 -2.75 14.02
N SER A 66 0.72 -3.65 13.08
CA SER A 66 0.17 -4.98 13.40
C SER A 66 1.16 -5.82 14.21
N ALA A 67 2.46 -5.68 13.96
CA ALA A 67 3.49 -6.31 14.79
C ALA A 67 3.51 -5.74 16.23
N LYS A 68 3.33 -4.42 16.40
CA LYS A 68 3.22 -3.78 17.73
C LYS A 68 1.97 -4.23 18.49
N LEU A 69 0.86 -4.44 17.77
CA LEU A 69 -0.42 -4.92 18.34
C LEU A 69 -0.50 -6.45 18.52
N ARG A 70 0.57 -7.20 18.19
CA ARG A 70 0.61 -8.67 18.30
C ARG A 70 0.27 -9.17 19.70
N GLY A 71 0.68 -8.43 20.75
CA GLY A 71 0.40 -8.79 22.14
C GLY A 71 -1.09 -8.80 22.49
N THR A 72 -1.88 -7.99 21.80
CA THR A 72 -3.34 -7.84 21.99
C THR A 72 -4.16 -8.57 20.93
N ALA A 73 -3.51 -9.24 19.97
CA ALA A 73 -4.19 -9.95 18.90
C ALA A 73 -4.90 -11.21 19.41
N MET A 74 -6.18 -11.35 19.06
CA MET A 74 -6.98 -12.54 19.39
C MET A 74 -6.37 -13.83 18.80
N ASN A 75 -5.76 -13.73 17.62
CA ASN A 75 -5.04 -14.82 16.98
C ASN A 75 -3.66 -14.34 16.50
N LYS A 76 -2.63 -14.66 17.29
CA LYS A 76 -1.24 -14.26 17.01
C LYS A 76 -0.71 -14.80 15.69
N LYS A 77 -1.06 -16.05 15.34
CA LYS A 77 -0.62 -16.67 14.08
C LYS A 77 -1.23 -15.94 12.87
N ALA A 78 -2.53 -15.65 12.92
CA ALA A 78 -3.18 -14.87 11.88
C ALA A 78 -2.56 -13.47 11.75
N ASN A 79 -2.29 -12.80 12.87
CA ASN A 79 -1.61 -11.50 12.89
C ASN A 79 -0.21 -11.56 12.25
N ASP A 80 0.59 -12.58 12.59
CA ASP A 80 1.93 -12.77 12.03
C ASP A 80 1.87 -13.00 10.51
N LEU A 81 0.86 -13.74 10.01
CA LEU A 81 0.61 -13.90 8.58
C LEU A 81 0.18 -12.58 7.91
N THR A 82 -0.65 -11.76 8.57
CA THR A 82 -1.04 -10.43 8.08
C THR A 82 0.17 -9.52 7.96
N VAL A 83 1.06 -9.50 8.95
CA VAL A 83 2.32 -8.75 8.91
C VAL A 83 3.17 -9.19 7.71
N ALA A 84 3.38 -10.50 7.54
CA ALA A 84 4.16 -11.03 6.42
C ALA A 84 3.53 -10.69 5.06
N GLY A 85 2.22 -10.83 4.92
CA GLY A 85 1.49 -10.51 3.69
C GLY A 85 1.55 -9.02 3.33
N ASN A 86 1.47 -8.13 4.32
CA ASN A 86 1.61 -6.70 4.09
C ASN A 86 3.03 -6.33 3.66
N LEU A 87 4.05 -6.90 4.30
CA LEU A 87 5.45 -6.68 3.88
C LEU A 87 5.70 -7.15 2.46
N LEU A 88 5.21 -8.35 2.10
CA LEU A 88 5.36 -8.90 0.75
C LEU A 88 4.72 -7.98 -0.31
N GLN A 89 3.49 -7.50 -0.05
CA GLN A 89 2.82 -6.56 -0.95
C GLN A 89 3.55 -5.21 -1.04
N SER A 90 4.08 -4.72 0.09
CA SER A 90 4.89 -3.48 0.12
C SER A 90 6.10 -3.61 -0.81
N VAL A 91 6.87 -4.68 -0.67
CA VAL A 91 8.02 -4.95 -1.55
C VAL A 91 7.60 -5.08 -3.02
N GLY A 92 6.54 -5.82 -3.32
CA GLY A 92 6.03 -5.97 -4.68
C GLY A 92 5.63 -4.64 -5.31
N ASN A 93 5.00 -3.75 -4.54
CA ASN A 93 4.65 -2.41 -5.00
C ASN A 93 5.88 -1.52 -5.19
N ALA A 94 6.87 -1.61 -4.29
CA ALA A 94 8.14 -0.87 -4.41
C ALA A 94 8.91 -1.28 -5.68
N LEU A 95 8.95 -2.58 -6.00
CA LEU A 95 9.58 -3.06 -7.23
C LEU A 95 8.90 -2.49 -8.49
N GLN A 96 7.57 -2.39 -8.51
CA GLN A 96 6.85 -1.74 -9.61
C GLN A 96 7.13 -0.24 -9.71
N VAL A 97 7.35 0.44 -8.57
CA VAL A 97 7.74 1.84 -8.55
C VAL A 97 9.13 2.03 -9.15
N ILE A 98 10.09 1.19 -8.78
CA ILE A 98 11.45 1.21 -9.33
C ILE A 98 11.43 0.95 -10.84
N ALA A 99 10.80 -0.15 -11.26
CA ALA A 99 10.69 -0.51 -12.68
C ALA A 99 9.87 0.51 -13.50
N GLY A 100 8.93 1.21 -12.87
CA GLY A 100 8.13 2.24 -13.52
C GLY A 100 8.74 3.64 -13.49
N GLY A 101 9.82 3.84 -12.72
CA GLY A 101 10.62 5.07 -12.68
C GLY A 101 11.73 5.11 -13.71
N GLU A 102 12.02 3.97 -14.35
CA GLU A 102 12.81 3.89 -15.57
C GLU A 102 11.90 4.36 -16.73
N ASP A 103 12.09 5.61 -17.18
CA ASP A 103 11.52 6.07 -18.45
C ASP A 103 12.09 5.16 -19.58
N PRO A 104 11.28 4.71 -20.56
CA PRO A 104 11.79 4.11 -21.78
C PRO A 104 12.56 5.11 -22.66
#